data_AF-A0A0L6V3H9-F1
#
_entry.id   AF-A0A0L6V3H9-F1
#
_cell.length_a   1.000
_cell.length_b   1.000
_cell.length_c   1.000
_cell.angle_alpha   90.00
_cell.angle_beta   90.00
_cell.angle_gamma   90.00
#
_symmetry.space_group_name_H-M   'P 1'
#
loop_
_entity.id
_entity.type
_entity.pdbx_description
1 polymer ?
#
loop_
_entity_poly.entity_id
_entity_poly.type
_entity_poly.pdbx_seq_one_letter_code
_entity_poly.pdbx_strand_id
1 'polypeptide(L)'
;MSGKTTIKNLQIPWLNSIGFNESSCNPCLYICDDNISRVFFHVDDLILVGPGNNFEEEFERRFSNSSCHDHNTILGMKFEQGKDKIKLSLPNHIQHGLEELGLVDCKTSSTPLTPNLKLRDASDEDHARFRKLNINYRSAIGLLNHIAQLTRPDISFAVSSLARFSVKPGMTHWHEVKKVWQYLKGTSDLKLTLKIKNPNELLQIFSNASWGDDPQDRTSQSGYLCLLFGTLISWNSCKQRSVTYSSTEAELNPLIDSFHEGTWLKALLAEMWNIQIDTANHLIDDPDLQDRLMMSDEDFKLKFTNEHLIDNKGLDDKVKRFGSNPKTRHIDLKTKGLRQEVKHHTLRITLIKTTEMVADALTKAASKSSVNNLVQLIDCNFLSP
;
A
#
# COMPACT_ATOMS: atom_id res chain seq x y z
N MET A 1 -20.46 21.51 16.06
CA MET A 1 -19.05 21.96 16.15
C MET A 1 -18.20 20.91 15.44
N SER A 2 -17.84 21.03 14.16
CA SER A 2 -17.53 22.21 13.33
C SER A 2 -16.18 22.90 13.64
N GLY A 3 -15.15 22.12 14.00
CA GLY A 3 -13.77 22.61 14.12
C GLY A 3 -12.89 22.35 12.88
N LYS A 4 -13.00 21.17 12.25
CA LYS A 4 -12.05 20.72 11.20
C LYS A 4 -12.17 21.42 9.85
N THR A 5 -13.33 21.97 9.49
CA THR A 5 -13.54 22.66 8.20
C THR A 5 -12.83 24.02 8.15
N THR A 6 -12.65 24.67 9.31
CA THR A 6 -12.16 26.05 9.40
C THR A 6 -10.67 26.17 9.06
N ILE A 7 -9.86 25.15 9.36
CA ILE A 7 -8.40 25.19 9.16
C ILE A 7 -8.05 25.14 7.67
N LYS A 8 -8.53 24.13 6.92
CA LYS A 8 -8.28 24.05 5.45
C LYS A 8 -8.69 25.34 4.73
N ASN A 9 -9.88 25.85 5.03
CA ASN A 9 -10.42 27.06 4.39
C ASN A 9 -9.65 28.35 4.72
N LEU A 10 -8.84 28.37 5.80
CA LEU A 10 -7.99 29.52 6.19
C LEU A 10 -6.51 29.38 5.78
N GLN A 11 -6.10 28.18 5.35
CA GLN A 11 -4.73 27.88 4.92
C GLN A 11 -4.57 27.95 3.39
N ILE A 12 -5.51 27.41 2.60
CA ILE A 12 -5.41 27.42 1.12
C ILE A 12 -5.15 28.83 0.55
N PRO A 13 -5.89 29.90 0.94
CA PRO A 13 -5.66 31.24 0.40
C PRO A 13 -4.30 31.84 0.82
N TRP A 14 -3.74 31.37 1.94
CA TRP A 14 -2.42 31.81 2.41
C TRP A 14 -1.29 31.06 1.70
N LEU A 15 -1.40 29.73 1.54
CA LEU A 15 -0.45 28.91 0.79
C LEU A 15 -0.28 29.45 -0.64
N ASN A 16 -1.41 29.69 -1.33
CA ASN A 16 -1.40 30.30 -2.66
C ASN A 16 -0.75 31.71 -2.65
N SER A 17 -0.85 32.48 -1.55
CA SER A 17 -0.23 33.81 -1.43
C SER A 17 1.28 33.79 -1.20
N ILE A 18 1.85 32.65 -0.80
CA ILE A 18 3.30 32.42 -0.67
C ILE A 18 3.85 31.52 -1.80
N GLY A 19 3.10 31.38 -2.89
CA GLY A 19 3.53 30.66 -4.10
C GLY A 19 3.36 29.13 -4.04
N PHE A 20 2.58 28.59 -3.10
CA PHE A 20 2.29 27.15 -2.97
C PHE A 20 0.88 26.83 -3.47
N ASN A 21 0.77 26.22 -4.65
CA ASN A 21 -0.49 25.88 -5.31
C ASN A 21 -0.94 24.44 -4.98
N GLU A 22 -2.25 24.21 -4.83
CA GLU A 22 -2.83 22.88 -4.54
C GLU A 22 -2.66 21.89 -5.70
N SER A 23 -2.23 20.66 -5.40
CA SER A 23 -2.08 19.55 -6.36
C SER A 23 -3.43 19.06 -6.88
N SER A 24 -3.56 18.97 -8.21
CA SER A 24 -4.74 18.42 -8.87
C SER A 24 -4.92 16.91 -8.59
N CYS A 25 -3.84 16.19 -8.32
CA CYS A 25 -3.87 14.77 -7.98
C CYS A 25 -4.12 14.48 -6.49
N ASN A 26 -3.86 15.45 -5.60
CA ASN A 26 -3.94 15.25 -4.15
C ASN A 26 -4.22 16.56 -3.37
N PRO A 27 -5.47 16.80 -2.90
CA PRO A 27 -5.88 17.96 -2.07
C PRO A 27 -5.22 18.12 -0.68
N CYS A 28 -4.11 17.42 -0.44
CA CYS A 28 -3.26 17.53 0.73
C CYS A 28 -1.78 17.78 0.36
N LEU A 29 -1.45 17.89 -0.93
CA LEU A 29 -0.14 18.28 -1.44
C LEU A 29 -0.23 19.67 -2.07
N TYR A 30 0.77 20.50 -1.82
CA TYR A 30 0.96 21.79 -2.46
C TYR A 30 2.36 21.85 -3.09
N ILE A 31 2.45 22.44 -4.26
CA ILE A 31 3.68 22.55 -5.05
C ILE A 31 4.02 24.04 -5.18
N CYS A 32 5.26 24.39 -4.85
CA CYS A 32 5.73 25.77 -4.95
C CYS A 32 6.07 26.15 -6.40
N ASP A 33 5.93 27.43 -6.72
CA ASP A 33 6.34 28.01 -8.01
C ASP A 33 7.84 27.79 -8.34
N ASP A 34 8.68 27.46 -7.35
CA ASP A 34 10.09 27.08 -7.56
C ASP A 34 10.28 25.67 -8.17
N ASN A 35 9.20 24.87 -8.31
CA ASN A 35 9.17 23.48 -8.78
C ASN A 35 9.97 22.46 -7.92
N ILE A 36 10.61 22.89 -6.83
CA ILE A 36 11.48 22.06 -5.98
C ILE A 36 10.86 21.88 -4.59
N SER A 37 10.17 22.88 -4.06
CA SER A 37 9.52 22.89 -2.75
C SER A 37 8.10 22.33 -2.82
N ARG A 38 7.79 21.41 -1.91
CA ARG A 38 6.46 20.80 -1.75
C ARG A 38 6.06 20.81 -0.29
N VAL A 39 4.80 21.11 -0.03
CA VAL A 39 4.19 21.04 1.31
C VAL A 39 3.14 19.94 1.30
N PHE A 40 3.29 18.95 2.18
CA PHE A 40 2.26 17.96 2.45
C PHE A 40 1.57 18.27 3.78
N PHE A 41 0.23 18.28 3.79
CA PHE A 41 -0.59 18.66 4.93
C PHE A 41 -1.55 17.54 5.34
N HIS A 42 -1.49 17.11 6.60
CA HIS A 42 -2.36 16.07 7.13
C HIS A 42 -2.93 16.43 8.51
N VAL A 43 -4.12 17.02 8.48
CA VAL A 43 -4.94 17.40 9.65
C VAL A 43 -4.29 18.46 10.52
N ASP A 44 -3.27 18.09 11.30
CA ASP A 44 -2.52 18.94 12.22
C ASP A 44 -1.01 18.89 11.91
N ASP A 45 -0.52 17.85 11.20
CA ASP A 45 0.86 17.73 10.72
C ASP A 45 1.05 18.47 9.37
N LEU A 46 2.19 19.17 9.22
CA LEU A 46 2.63 19.77 7.96
C LEU A 46 4.10 19.40 7.72
N ILE A 47 4.43 18.98 6.51
CA ILE A 47 5.76 18.51 6.10
C ILE A 47 6.23 19.35 4.92
N LEU A 48 7.34 20.07 5.08
CA LEU A 48 8.01 20.78 3.99
C LEU A 48 9.13 19.92 3.39
N VAL A 49 9.20 19.87 2.06
CA VAL A 49 10.24 19.14 1.31
C VAL A 49 10.78 20.05 0.21
N GLY A 50 11.95 20.66 0.44
CA GLY A 50 12.64 21.55 -0.51
C GLY A 50 13.25 22.79 0.17
N PRO A 51 13.78 23.77 -0.61
CA PRO A 51 14.36 25.01 -0.07
C PRO A 51 13.34 25.99 0.53
N GLY A 52 12.04 25.74 0.35
CA GLY A 52 10.97 26.36 1.11
C GLY A 52 10.40 27.67 0.59
N ASN A 53 11.10 28.43 -0.26
CA ASN A 53 10.63 29.75 -0.73
C ASN A 53 10.15 30.67 0.43
N ASN A 54 10.97 30.74 1.50
CA ASN A 54 10.68 31.44 2.76
C ASN A 54 9.42 30.97 3.52
N PHE A 55 8.90 29.77 3.23
CA PHE A 55 7.74 29.18 3.92
C PHE A 55 7.89 29.19 5.45
N GLU A 56 9.08 28.91 5.97
CA GLU A 56 9.36 28.86 7.42
C GLU A 56 9.13 30.23 8.09
N GLU A 57 9.72 31.30 7.55
CA GLU A 57 9.54 32.67 8.05
C GLU A 57 8.06 33.10 7.98
N GLU A 58 7.38 32.82 6.86
CA GLU A 58 5.97 33.17 6.66
C GLU A 58 5.02 32.32 7.54
N PHE A 59 5.37 31.07 7.80
CA PHE A 59 4.62 30.17 8.67
C PHE A 59 4.70 30.64 10.12
N GLU A 60 5.90 30.91 10.66
CA GLU A 60 6.06 31.41 12.03
C GLU A 60 5.45 32.82 12.19
N ARG A 61 5.57 33.69 11.18
CA ARG A 61 4.92 35.01 11.15
C ARG A 61 3.39 34.93 11.21
N ARG A 62 2.79 33.86 10.67
CA ARG A 62 1.33 33.64 10.69
C ARG A 62 0.85 32.81 11.87
N PHE A 63 1.66 31.87 12.36
CA PHE A 63 1.36 30.91 13.41
C PHE A 63 2.35 31.06 14.56
N SER A 64 2.34 32.22 15.22
CA SER A 64 3.30 32.63 16.27
C SER A 64 3.36 31.76 17.54
N ASN A 65 2.58 30.67 17.59
CA ASN A 65 2.57 29.66 18.64
C ASN A 65 3.01 28.29 18.08
N SER A 66 3.75 28.28 16.97
CA SER A 66 4.19 27.10 16.23
C SER A 66 5.57 27.39 15.63
N SER A 67 6.36 26.33 15.45
CA SER A 67 7.74 26.41 14.99
C SER A 67 7.99 25.38 13.89
N CYS A 68 8.94 25.66 13.00
CA CYS A 68 9.54 24.61 12.18
C CYS A 68 10.58 23.83 13.00
N HIS A 69 10.77 22.54 12.71
CA HIS A 69 11.76 21.67 13.37
C HIS A 69 11.83 20.29 12.70
N ASP A 70 13.03 19.71 12.69
CA ASP A 70 13.31 18.39 12.11
C ASP A 70 12.33 17.30 12.60
N HIS A 71 11.67 16.65 11.63
CA HIS A 71 10.64 15.66 11.89
C HIS A 71 11.21 14.35 12.48
N ASN A 72 11.37 14.27 13.80
CA ASN A 72 11.59 12.99 14.50
C ASN A 72 10.38 12.03 14.36
N THR A 73 9.20 12.58 14.06
CA THR A 73 7.96 11.84 13.80
C THR A 73 7.17 12.45 12.64
N ILE A 74 6.47 11.61 11.88
CA ILE A 74 5.56 11.97 10.78
C ILE A 74 4.29 11.12 10.90
N LEU A 75 3.10 11.73 11.02
CA LEU A 75 1.82 11.03 11.19
C LEU A 75 1.81 10.01 12.35
N GLY A 76 2.54 10.30 13.43
CA GLY A 76 2.75 9.38 14.56
C GLY A 76 3.74 8.23 14.31
N MET A 77 4.25 8.05 13.09
CA MET A 77 5.39 7.17 12.79
C MET A 77 6.68 7.82 13.27
N LYS A 78 7.60 7.04 13.86
CA LYS A 78 8.99 7.45 14.02
C LYS A 78 9.65 7.54 12.65
N PHE A 79 10.23 8.69 12.34
CA PHE A 79 10.98 8.94 11.11
C PHE A 79 12.49 8.89 11.40
N GLU A 80 13.25 8.24 10.53
CA GLU A 80 14.71 8.15 10.60
C GLU A 80 15.31 8.37 9.22
N GLN A 81 15.88 9.56 8.98
CA GLN A 81 16.53 9.89 7.71
C GLN A 81 18.00 9.44 7.71
N GLY A 82 18.40 8.77 6.63
CA GLY A 82 19.79 8.48 6.31
C GLY A 82 20.19 9.12 4.97
N LYS A 83 21.48 9.06 4.64
CA LYS A 83 22.03 9.67 3.42
C LYS A 83 21.38 9.19 2.11
N ASP A 84 20.90 7.95 2.09
CA ASP A 84 20.42 7.24 0.89
C ASP A 84 19.02 6.61 1.06
N LYS A 85 18.34 6.89 2.19
CA LYS A 85 17.12 6.19 2.60
C LYS A 85 16.36 6.90 3.71
N ILE A 86 15.06 6.65 3.79
CA ILE A 86 14.20 7.00 4.93
C ILE A 86 13.70 5.70 5.57
N LYS A 87 13.61 5.64 6.90
CA LYS A 87 12.91 4.56 7.60
C LYS A 87 11.71 5.10 8.38
N LEU A 88 10.59 4.37 8.27
CA LEU A 88 9.34 4.64 8.99
C LEU A 88 9.00 3.44 9.89
N SER A 89 8.64 3.71 11.14
CA SER A 89 8.31 2.64 12.11
C SER A 89 7.34 3.12 13.20
N LEU A 90 6.64 2.20 13.85
CA LEU A 90 5.67 2.50 14.92
C LEU A 90 6.03 1.80 16.25
N PRO A 91 7.27 1.93 16.78
CA PRO A 91 7.74 1.17 17.93
C PRO A 91 6.88 1.41 19.18
N ASN A 92 6.49 2.67 19.44
CA ASN A 92 5.66 3.03 20.60
C ASN A 92 4.27 2.36 20.55
N HIS A 93 3.67 2.25 19.36
CA HIS A 93 2.38 1.57 19.17
C HIS A 93 2.50 0.04 19.30
N ILE A 94 3.62 -0.54 18.86
CA ILE A 94 3.92 -1.95 19.07
C ILE A 94 4.08 -2.24 20.57
N GLN A 95 4.87 -1.43 21.28
CA GLN A 95 5.11 -1.58 22.72
C GLN A 95 3.83 -1.40 23.54
N HIS A 96 3.07 -0.33 23.29
CA HIS A 96 1.80 -0.04 23.95
C HIS A 96 0.80 -1.20 23.80
N GLY A 97 0.66 -1.78 22.60
CA GLY A 97 -0.21 -2.94 22.38
C GLY A 97 0.31 -4.25 22.98
N LEU A 98 1.61 -4.38 23.22
CA LEU A 98 2.18 -5.49 24.01
C LEU A 98 1.92 -5.31 25.51
N GLU A 99 1.92 -4.07 26.00
CA GLU A 99 1.62 -3.71 27.39
C GLU A 99 0.13 -3.90 27.73
N GLU A 100 -0.78 -3.29 26.96
CA GLU A 100 -2.24 -3.38 27.18
C GLU A 100 -2.76 -4.83 27.20
N LEU A 101 -2.11 -5.72 26.45
CA LEU A 101 -2.53 -7.11 26.28
C LEU A 101 -1.77 -8.10 27.19
N GLY A 102 -0.85 -7.62 28.04
CA GLY A 102 -0.03 -8.47 28.91
C GLY A 102 0.91 -9.40 28.14
N LEU A 103 1.41 -8.96 26.98
CA LEU A 103 2.24 -9.71 26.06
C LEU A 103 3.72 -9.29 26.08
N VAL A 104 4.13 -8.35 26.94
CA VAL A 104 5.53 -7.90 27.06
C VAL A 104 6.51 -9.07 27.20
N ASP A 105 6.20 -10.08 28.03
CA ASP A 105 7.03 -11.28 28.24
C ASP A 105 6.68 -12.48 27.35
N CYS A 106 5.82 -12.31 26.33
CA CYS A 106 5.40 -13.44 25.51
C CYS A 106 6.53 -14.04 24.67
N LYS A 107 6.41 -15.32 24.31
CA LYS A 107 7.26 -15.96 23.28
C LYS A 107 6.97 -15.32 21.92
N THR A 108 8.01 -15.09 21.13
CA THR A 108 7.87 -14.53 19.78
C THR A 108 7.28 -15.55 18.81
N SER A 109 6.63 -15.05 17.75
CA SER A 109 6.10 -15.86 16.64
C SER A 109 6.91 -15.60 15.38
N SER A 110 7.04 -16.62 14.52
CA SER A 110 7.73 -16.52 13.22
C SER A 110 6.81 -16.19 12.04
N THR A 111 5.50 -16.10 12.28
CA THR A 111 4.44 -15.82 11.30
C THR A 111 3.28 -15.08 11.98
N PRO A 112 2.62 -14.11 11.32
CA PRO A 112 1.56 -13.31 11.95
C PRO A 112 0.27 -14.11 12.19
N LEU A 113 -0.07 -15.04 11.29
CA LEU A 113 -1.10 -16.06 11.50
C LEU A 113 -0.49 -17.46 11.47
N THR A 114 -1.20 -18.44 12.00
CA THR A 114 -0.92 -19.85 11.79
C THR A 114 -1.08 -20.21 10.30
N PRO A 115 -0.01 -20.70 9.63
CA PRO A 115 -0.08 -21.02 8.19
C PRO A 115 -1.18 -22.02 7.87
N ASN A 116 -1.85 -21.84 6.73
CA ASN A 116 -3.02 -22.61 6.28
C ASN A 116 -4.25 -22.57 7.22
N LEU A 117 -4.25 -21.77 8.30
CA LEU A 117 -5.40 -21.66 9.19
C LEU A 117 -6.60 -21.02 8.47
N LYS A 118 -7.74 -21.72 8.53
CA LYS A 118 -9.02 -21.29 7.97
C LYS A 118 -9.98 -20.94 9.12
N LEU A 119 -10.00 -19.65 9.48
CA LEU A 119 -10.89 -19.07 10.48
C LEU A 119 -12.38 -19.24 10.08
N ARG A 120 -13.27 -19.28 11.08
CA ARG A 120 -14.72 -19.52 10.96
C ARG A 120 -15.43 -18.82 12.10
N ASP A 121 -16.69 -18.42 11.90
CA ASP A 121 -17.50 -17.82 12.96
C ASP A 121 -17.51 -18.63 14.27
N ALA A 122 -17.47 -17.90 15.38
CA ALA A 122 -17.49 -18.50 16.72
C ALA A 122 -18.87 -19.10 17.05
N SER A 123 -18.88 -20.29 17.63
CA SER A 123 -20.08 -20.81 18.30
C SER A 123 -20.47 -19.90 19.47
N ASP A 124 -21.73 -19.95 19.90
CA ASP A 124 -22.17 -19.10 21.02
C ASP A 124 -21.46 -19.45 22.32
N GLU A 125 -21.07 -20.71 22.51
CA GLU A 125 -20.16 -21.13 23.58
C GLU A 125 -18.78 -20.48 23.47
N ASP A 126 -18.13 -20.51 22.31
CA ASP A 126 -16.76 -19.98 22.15
C ASP A 126 -16.75 -18.45 22.25
N HIS A 127 -17.79 -17.80 21.73
CA HIS A 127 -18.02 -16.38 21.93
C HIS A 127 -18.29 -16.04 23.41
N ALA A 128 -19.05 -16.86 24.14
CA ALA A 128 -19.28 -16.69 25.58
C ALA A 128 -18.00 -16.92 26.41
N ARG A 129 -17.13 -17.87 26.00
CA ARG A 129 -15.78 -18.05 26.58
C ARG A 129 -14.93 -16.80 26.35
N PHE A 130 -14.93 -16.23 25.15
CA PHE A 130 -14.22 -14.98 24.86
C PHE A 130 -14.77 -13.80 25.68
N ARG A 131 -16.10 -13.61 25.77
CA ARG A 131 -16.70 -12.51 26.54
C ARG A 131 -16.26 -12.50 28.01
N LYS A 132 -16.02 -13.66 28.62
CA LYS A 132 -15.53 -13.78 30.01
C LYS A 132 -14.12 -13.19 30.22
N LEU A 133 -13.35 -12.95 29.16
CA LEU A 133 -12.05 -12.28 29.25
C LEU A 133 -12.18 -10.76 29.43
N ASN A 134 -13.35 -10.17 29.14
CA ASN A 134 -13.60 -8.71 29.16
C ASN A 134 -12.66 -7.87 28.26
N ILE A 135 -12.17 -8.45 27.15
CA ILE A 135 -11.19 -7.82 26.24
C ILE A 135 -11.90 -7.09 25.09
N ASN A 136 -11.51 -5.85 24.82
CA ASN A 136 -11.98 -5.08 23.66
C ASN A 136 -11.27 -5.52 22.36
N TYR A 137 -11.78 -6.58 21.74
CA TYR A 137 -11.28 -7.10 20.47
C TYR A 137 -11.16 -6.03 19.37
N ARG A 138 -12.10 -5.07 19.31
CA ARG A 138 -12.11 -4.02 18.29
C ARG A 138 -10.95 -3.03 18.46
N SER A 139 -10.59 -2.69 19.70
CA SER A 139 -9.42 -1.86 20.01
C SER A 139 -8.14 -2.54 19.54
N ALA A 140 -7.94 -3.81 19.95
CA ALA A 140 -6.76 -4.58 19.59
C ALA A 140 -6.59 -4.75 18.07
N ILE A 141 -7.69 -4.97 17.32
CA ILE A 141 -7.67 -4.99 15.86
C ILE A 141 -7.42 -3.59 15.27
N GLY A 142 -8.00 -2.54 15.83
CA GLY A 142 -7.82 -1.16 15.36
C GLY A 142 -6.36 -0.71 15.42
N LEU A 143 -5.67 -0.99 16.53
CA LEU A 143 -4.24 -0.68 16.69
C LEU A 143 -3.37 -1.51 15.72
N LEU A 144 -3.65 -2.81 15.57
CA LEU A 144 -3.01 -3.65 14.56
C LEU A 144 -3.24 -3.12 13.13
N ASN A 145 -4.44 -2.62 12.82
CA ASN A 145 -4.78 -2.08 11.50
C ASN A 145 -4.02 -0.78 11.20
N HIS A 146 -3.88 0.11 12.19
CA HIS A 146 -3.07 1.32 12.07
C HIS A 146 -1.59 0.98 11.79
N ILE A 147 -1.03 0.01 12.53
CA ILE A 147 0.34 -0.49 12.30
C ILE A 147 0.49 -1.10 10.89
N ALA A 148 -0.49 -1.91 10.46
CA ALA A 148 -0.52 -2.58 9.16
C ALA A 148 -0.63 -1.60 7.96
N GLN A 149 -1.39 -0.52 8.12
CA GLN A 149 -1.64 0.47 7.05
C GLN A 149 -0.48 1.46 6.87
N LEU A 150 0.29 1.74 7.92
CA LEU A 150 1.36 2.75 7.87
C LEU A 150 2.76 2.16 7.66
N THR A 151 3.09 1.02 8.26
CA THR A 151 4.49 0.53 8.27
C THR A 151 4.67 -0.99 8.14
N ARG A 152 3.60 -1.80 8.28
CA ARG A 152 3.70 -3.27 8.34
C ARG A 152 2.79 -4.00 7.32
N PRO A 153 3.11 -3.92 6.01
CA PRO A 153 2.44 -4.70 4.96
C PRO A 153 2.35 -6.20 5.26
N ASP A 154 3.38 -6.73 5.91
CA ASP A 154 3.56 -8.13 6.30
C ASP A 154 2.49 -8.67 7.27
N ILE A 155 1.78 -7.81 7.99
CA ILE A 155 0.63 -8.20 8.82
C ILE A 155 -0.73 -7.90 8.16
N SER A 156 -0.80 -7.24 7.00
CA SER A 156 -2.07 -6.75 6.44
C SER A 156 -3.10 -7.85 6.21
N PHE A 157 -2.70 -9.01 5.68
CA PHE A 157 -3.61 -10.16 5.56
C PHE A 157 -4.13 -10.64 6.92
N ALA A 158 -3.25 -10.72 7.93
CA ALA A 158 -3.61 -11.18 9.25
C ALA A 158 -4.68 -10.28 9.88
N VAL A 159 -4.50 -8.97 9.80
CA VAL A 159 -5.45 -8.00 10.35
C VAL A 159 -6.75 -7.99 9.55
N SER A 160 -6.69 -7.95 8.22
CA SER A 160 -7.86 -8.01 7.33
C SER A 160 -8.71 -9.28 7.59
N SER A 161 -8.03 -10.43 7.75
CA SER A 161 -8.62 -11.72 8.09
C SER A 161 -9.28 -11.74 9.47
N LEU A 162 -8.64 -11.16 10.50
CA LEU A 162 -9.15 -11.16 11.88
C LEU A 162 -10.22 -10.09 12.13
N ALA A 163 -10.19 -8.97 11.39
CA ALA A 163 -11.14 -7.87 11.51
C ALA A 163 -12.58 -8.29 11.18
N ARG A 164 -12.76 -9.29 10.30
CA ARG A 164 -14.07 -9.91 9.98
C ARG A 164 -14.87 -10.28 11.23
N PHE A 165 -14.19 -10.80 12.25
CA PHE A 165 -14.82 -11.33 13.46
C PHE A 165 -15.08 -10.28 14.55
N SER A 166 -14.93 -8.98 14.24
CA SER A 166 -15.11 -7.85 15.18
C SER A 166 -16.51 -7.69 15.77
N VAL A 167 -17.51 -8.44 15.28
CA VAL A 167 -18.87 -8.48 15.85
C VAL A 167 -19.04 -9.65 16.83
N LYS A 168 -18.53 -10.84 16.47
CA LYS A 168 -18.66 -12.09 17.26
C LYS A 168 -17.29 -12.80 17.42
N PRO A 169 -16.30 -12.18 18.10
CA PRO A 169 -14.99 -12.79 18.30
C PRO A 169 -15.06 -14.04 19.19
N GLY A 170 -14.18 -15.01 18.92
CA GLY A 170 -14.09 -16.28 19.65
C GLY A 170 -12.70 -16.48 20.25
N MET A 171 -12.49 -17.56 21.00
CA MET A 171 -11.18 -17.87 21.58
C MET A 171 -10.16 -18.14 20.48
N THR A 172 -10.53 -18.82 19.39
CA THR A 172 -9.62 -19.04 18.25
C THR A 172 -9.14 -17.72 17.63
N HIS A 173 -10.07 -16.78 17.42
CA HIS A 173 -9.76 -15.44 16.93
C HIS A 173 -8.84 -14.69 17.89
N TRP A 174 -9.08 -14.79 19.20
CA TRP A 174 -8.22 -14.16 20.20
C TRP A 174 -6.81 -14.78 20.29
N HIS A 175 -6.67 -16.08 20.08
CA HIS A 175 -5.34 -16.72 20.01
C HIS A 175 -4.52 -16.22 18.82
N GLU A 176 -5.15 -16.04 17.67
CA GLU A 176 -4.47 -15.53 16.48
C GLU A 176 -4.21 -14.02 16.56
N VAL A 177 -5.07 -13.20 17.20
CA VAL A 177 -4.72 -11.80 17.52
C VAL A 177 -3.46 -11.73 18.39
N LYS A 178 -3.39 -12.53 19.47
CA LYS A 178 -2.17 -12.64 20.29
C LYS A 178 -0.97 -13.10 19.46
N LYS A 179 -1.15 -13.94 18.44
CA LYS A 179 -0.08 -14.40 17.55
C LYS A 179 0.46 -13.29 16.64
N VAL A 180 -0.37 -12.37 16.14
CA VAL A 180 0.09 -11.18 15.43
C VAL A 180 0.96 -10.32 16.35
N TRP A 181 0.55 -10.12 17.60
CA TRP A 181 1.36 -9.40 18.61
C TRP A 181 2.67 -10.10 18.96
N GLN A 182 2.66 -11.43 19.11
CA GLN A 182 3.89 -12.24 19.29
C GLN A 182 4.84 -12.14 18.09
N TYR A 183 4.30 -11.99 16.88
CA TYR A 183 5.09 -11.77 15.66
C TYR A 183 5.66 -10.35 15.61
N LEU A 184 4.85 -9.32 15.93
CA LEU A 184 5.32 -7.93 16.05
C LEU A 184 6.42 -7.78 17.11
N LYS A 185 6.30 -8.43 18.28
CA LYS A 185 7.38 -8.49 19.28
C LYS A 185 8.68 -9.09 18.71
N GLY A 186 8.57 -10.15 17.91
CA GLY A 186 9.72 -10.79 17.25
C GLY A 186 10.27 -10.02 16.05
N THR A 187 9.66 -8.89 15.70
CA THR A 187 9.99 -8.06 14.53
C THR A 187 9.85 -6.57 14.85
N SER A 188 10.13 -6.17 16.09
CA SER A 188 10.03 -4.79 16.59
C SER A 188 10.90 -3.81 15.79
N ASP A 189 12.06 -4.29 15.35
CA ASP A 189 13.07 -3.51 14.64
C ASP A 189 12.87 -3.50 13.11
N LEU A 190 11.81 -4.14 12.60
CA LEU A 190 11.43 -4.06 11.19
C LEU A 190 10.78 -2.69 10.90
N LYS A 191 11.39 -1.93 10.01
CA LYS A 191 10.98 -0.58 9.61
C LYS A 191 10.77 -0.52 8.10
N LEU A 192 9.72 0.15 7.64
CA LEU A 192 9.51 0.39 6.22
C LEU A 192 10.65 1.27 5.70
N THR A 193 11.53 0.69 4.89
CA THR A 193 12.77 1.32 4.43
C THR A 193 12.61 1.78 2.99
N LEU A 194 12.37 3.09 2.83
CA LEU A 194 12.27 3.74 1.54
C LEU A 194 13.68 4.04 1.02
N LYS A 195 14.12 3.29 0.00
CA LYS A 195 15.43 3.43 -0.65
C LYS A 195 15.36 2.97 -2.11
N ILE A 196 15.77 3.81 -3.06
CA ILE A 196 15.96 3.42 -4.46
C ILE A 196 16.85 2.16 -4.51
N LYS A 197 16.27 1.04 -4.98
CA LYS A 197 16.97 -0.25 -5.15
C LYS A 197 17.27 -0.48 -6.63
N ASN A 198 16.26 -0.26 -7.48
CA ASN A 198 16.29 -0.54 -8.91
C ASN A 198 15.92 0.74 -9.69
N PRO A 199 16.88 1.64 -10.03
CA PRO A 199 16.60 2.93 -10.66
C PRO A 199 15.92 2.84 -12.04
N ASN A 200 16.04 1.70 -12.74
CA ASN A 200 15.42 1.48 -14.04
C ASN A 200 13.92 1.10 -13.96
N GLU A 201 13.41 0.79 -12.76
CA GLU A 201 12.08 0.21 -12.56
C GLU A 201 11.13 1.24 -11.93
N LEU A 202 10.60 2.16 -12.74
CA LEU A 202 9.83 3.30 -12.25
C LEU A 202 8.64 2.88 -11.37
N LEU A 203 7.73 2.04 -11.88
CA LEU A 203 6.57 1.57 -11.13
C LEU A 203 6.23 0.12 -11.50
N GLN A 204 6.44 -0.79 -10.55
CA GLN A 204 6.06 -2.21 -10.64
C GLN A 204 4.87 -2.50 -9.73
N ILE A 205 3.95 -3.35 -10.18
CA ILE A 205 2.74 -3.66 -9.43
C ILE A 205 2.52 -5.18 -9.39
N PHE A 206 2.64 -5.77 -8.21
CA PHE A 206 2.27 -7.17 -7.98
C PHE A 206 0.80 -7.23 -7.58
N SER A 207 0.01 -8.09 -8.24
CA SER A 207 -1.40 -8.30 -7.88
C SER A 207 -1.73 -9.79 -7.83
N ASN A 208 -2.36 -10.24 -6.75
CA ASN A 208 -2.71 -11.65 -6.54
C ASN A 208 -4.09 -11.75 -5.86
N ALA A 209 -4.83 -12.84 -6.11
CA ALA A 209 -6.00 -13.21 -5.34
C ALA A 209 -5.95 -14.67 -4.85
N SER A 210 -6.43 -14.85 -3.63
CA SER A 210 -6.94 -16.15 -3.17
C SER A 210 -8.19 -16.54 -3.98
N TRP A 211 -8.60 -17.82 -3.98
CA TRP A 211 -9.86 -18.24 -4.62
C TRP A 211 -10.73 -19.11 -3.70
N GLY A 212 -11.86 -18.56 -3.24
CA GLY A 212 -12.86 -19.30 -2.47
C GLY A 212 -12.38 -19.82 -1.10
N ASP A 213 -11.33 -19.20 -0.55
CA ASP A 213 -10.66 -19.67 0.66
C ASP A 213 -11.40 -19.40 1.97
N ASP A 214 -12.27 -18.38 1.99
CA ASP A 214 -13.18 -18.11 3.10
C ASP A 214 -14.09 -19.34 3.29
N PRO A 215 -14.02 -20.06 4.42
CA PRO A 215 -14.76 -21.32 4.58
C PRO A 215 -16.28 -21.15 4.63
N GLN A 216 -16.74 -19.93 4.91
CA GLN A 216 -18.11 -19.62 5.28
C GLN A 216 -18.91 -19.07 4.10
N ASP A 217 -18.38 -18.07 3.40
CA ASP A 217 -19.07 -17.46 2.25
C ASP A 217 -18.42 -17.71 0.89
N ARG A 218 -17.26 -18.38 0.84
CA ARG A 218 -16.53 -18.70 -0.41
C ARG A 218 -16.12 -17.48 -1.22
N THR A 219 -16.00 -16.32 -0.59
CA THR A 219 -15.30 -15.18 -1.17
C THR A 219 -13.78 -15.40 -1.21
N SER A 220 -13.14 -14.52 -1.97
CA SER A 220 -11.71 -14.50 -2.26
C SER A 220 -11.05 -13.31 -1.54
N GLN A 221 -9.74 -13.36 -1.29
CA GLN A 221 -8.98 -12.20 -0.80
C GLN A 221 -8.17 -11.59 -1.94
N SER A 222 -8.33 -10.28 -2.18
CA SER A 222 -7.45 -9.47 -3.03
C SER A 222 -6.21 -9.02 -2.28
N GLY A 223 -5.05 -8.95 -2.94
CA GLY A 223 -3.87 -8.26 -2.44
C GLY A 223 -3.02 -7.62 -3.55
N TYR A 224 -2.41 -6.48 -3.26
CA TYR A 224 -1.43 -5.85 -4.16
C TYR A 224 -0.26 -5.16 -3.43
N LEU A 225 0.86 -5.00 -4.15
CA LEU A 225 2.05 -4.28 -3.75
C LEU A 225 2.49 -3.36 -4.90
N CYS A 226 2.66 -2.07 -4.66
CA CYS A 226 3.15 -1.08 -5.63
C CYS A 226 4.56 -0.63 -5.23
N LEU A 227 5.52 -0.82 -6.13
CA LEU A 227 6.94 -0.52 -5.89
C LEU A 227 7.41 0.63 -6.80
N LEU A 228 8.02 1.65 -6.20
CA LEU A 228 8.69 2.77 -6.86
C LEU A 228 10.20 2.55 -6.78
N PHE A 229 10.88 2.36 -7.91
CA PHE A 229 12.32 2.02 -7.97
C PHE A 229 12.73 0.84 -7.06
N GLY A 230 11.89 -0.19 -6.96
CA GLY A 230 12.07 -1.34 -6.07
C GLY A 230 11.79 -1.10 -4.57
N THR A 231 11.36 0.11 -4.18
CA THR A 231 10.82 0.41 -2.83
C THR A 231 9.32 0.21 -2.81
N LEU A 232 8.82 -0.56 -1.85
CA LEU A 232 7.38 -0.65 -1.59
C LEU A 232 6.84 0.68 -1.06
N ILE A 233 5.86 1.27 -1.77
CA ILE A 233 5.25 2.57 -1.40
C ILE A 233 3.74 2.49 -1.11
N SER A 234 3.03 1.50 -1.67
CA SER A 234 1.60 1.27 -1.40
C SER A 234 1.27 -0.22 -1.43
N TRP A 235 0.29 -0.65 -0.64
CA TRP A 235 -0.14 -2.04 -0.52
C TRP A 235 -1.58 -2.13 -0.03
N ASN A 236 -2.24 -3.27 -0.32
CA ASN A 236 -3.57 -3.55 0.18
C ASN A 236 -3.79 -5.05 0.38
N SER A 237 -4.62 -5.43 1.36
CA SER A 237 -5.14 -6.78 1.54
C SER A 237 -6.61 -6.69 1.97
N CYS A 238 -7.53 -7.04 1.07
CA CYS A 238 -8.96 -6.84 1.29
C CYS A 238 -9.80 -8.05 0.86
N LYS A 239 -10.88 -8.29 1.60
CA LYS A 239 -11.88 -9.32 1.26
C LYS A 239 -12.69 -8.86 0.05
N GLN A 240 -12.82 -9.71 -0.97
CA GLN A 240 -13.61 -9.39 -2.15
C GLN A 240 -15.11 -9.34 -1.82
N ARG A 241 -15.80 -8.35 -2.39
CA ARG A 241 -17.22 -8.04 -2.08
C ARG A 241 -18.22 -9.09 -2.56
N SER A 242 -17.78 -10.05 -3.38
CA SER A 242 -18.62 -11.05 -4.05
C SER A 242 -17.88 -12.38 -4.18
N VAL A 243 -18.64 -13.48 -4.23
CA VAL A 243 -18.12 -14.80 -4.59
C VAL A 243 -17.74 -14.82 -6.07
N THR A 244 -16.57 -15.38 -6.37
CA THR A 244 -16.00 -15.46 -7.74
C THR A 244 -16.00 -16.91 -8.21
N TYR A 245 -16.61 -17.18 -9.35
CA TYR A 245 -16.86 -18.53 -9.88
C TYR A 245 -15.65 -19.14 -10.60
N SER A 246 -14.55 -18.42 -10.72
CA SER A 246 -13.25 -18.94 -11.19
C SER A 246 -12.08 -18.15 -10.58
N SER A 247 -10.89 -18.76 -10.49
CA SER A 247 -9.67 -18.07 -10.04
C SER A 247 -9.35 -16.83 -10.88
N THR A 248 -9.54 -16.92 -12.21
CA THR A 248 -9.37 -15.77 -13.10
C THR A 248 -10.30 -14.58 -12.78
N GLU A 249 -11.49 -14.85 -12.24
CA GLU A 249 -12.42 -13.80 -11.81
C GLU A 249 -12.02 -13.22 -10.45
N ALA A 250 -11.42 -14.03 -9.57
CA ALA A 250 -10.84 -13.57 -8.32
C ALA A 250 -9.67 -12.60 -8.58
N GLU A 251 -8.72 -12.98 -9.44
CA GLU A 251 -7.51 -12.20 -9.72
C GLU A 251 -7.73 -10.97 -10.60
N LEU A 252 -8.82 -10.94 -11.38
CA LEU A 252 -9.23 -9.74 -12.11
C LEU A 252 -9.59 -8.57 -11.16
N ASN A 253 -9.97 -8.85 -9.91
CA ASN A 253 -10.29 -7.80 -8.94
C ASN A 253 -9.04 -7.02 -8.46
N PRO A 254 -8.01 -7.64 -7.83
CA PRO A 254 -6.81 -6.91 -7.40
C PRO A 254 -6.02 -6.32 -8.57
N LEU A 255 -6.10 -6.90 -9.78
CA LEU A 255 -5.51 -6.32 -10.98
C LEU A 255 -6.17 -4.97 -11.34
N ILE A 256 -7.48 -4.81 -11.12
CA ILE A 256 -8.20 -3.55 -11.35
C ILE A 256 -8.00 -2.57 -10.19
N ASP A 257 -8.09 -3.05 -8.96
CA ASP A 257 -7.86 -2.22 -7.77
C ASP A 257 -6.45 -1.60 -7.81
N SER A 258 -5.43 -2.40 -8.16
CA SER A 258 -4.04 -1.95 -8.31
C SER A 258 -3.74 -1.21 -9.62
N PHE A 259 -4.52 -1.41 -10.68
CA PHE A 259 -4.45 -0.54 -11.86
C PHE A 259 -4.87 0.89 -11.52
N HIS A 260 -5.98 1.08 -10.82
CA HIS A 260 -6.43 2.40 -10.39
C HIS A 260 -5.43 3.08 -9.44
N GLU A 261 -4.86 2.33 -8.50
CA GLU A 261 -3.74 2.78 -7.65
C GLU A 261 -2.56 3.24 -8.52
N GLY A 262 -2.12 2.41 -9.48
CA GLY A 262 -1.01 2.71 -10.37
C GLY A 262 -1.24 3.92 -11.29
N THR A 263 -2.47 4.15 -11.75
CA THR A 263 -2.84 5.34 -12.51
C THR A 263 -2.78 6.60 -11.65
N TRP A 264 -3.29 6.55 -10.41
CA TRP A 264 -3.21 7.69 -9.49
C TRP A 264 -1.75 7.99 -9.08
N LEU A 265 -0.96 6.95 -8.78
CA LEU A 265 0.47 7.10 -8.50
C LEU A 265 1.23 7.72 -9.68
N LYS A 266 0.92 7.31 -10.93
CA LYS A 266 1.52 7.95 -12.12
C LYS A 266 1.15 9.42 -12.26
N ALA A 267 -0.13 9.78 -12.10
CA ALA A 267 -0.57 11.17 -12.16
C ALA A 267 0.11 12.03 -11.07
N LEU A 268 0.16 11.52 -9.83
CA LEU A 268 0.82 12.18 -8.71
C LEU A 268 2.34 12.35 -8.95
N LEU A 269 3.04 11.34 -9.47
CA LEU A 269 4.48 11.44 -9.77
C LEU A 269 4.77 12.38 -10.95
N ALA A 270 3.89 12.41 -11.96
CA ALA A 270 3.98 13.35 -13.08
C ALA A 270 3.91 14.80 -12.59
N GLU A 271 2.88 15.11 -11.80
CA GLU A 271 2.67 16.43 -11.19
C GLU A 271 3.78 16.79 -10.19
N MET A 272 4.18 15.84 -9.31
CA MET A 272 5.24 16.07 -8.33
C MET A 272 6.59 16.40 -8.95
N TRP A 273 6.98 15.72 -10.04
CA TRP A 273 8.31 15.90 -10.65
C TRP A 273 8.29 16.83 -11.88
N ASN A 274 7.13 17.36 -12.27
CA ASN A 274 6.92 18.09 -13.53
C ASN A 274 7.44 17.29 -14.75
N ILE A 275 7.11 16.00 -14.78
CA ILE A 275 7.43 15.06 -15.86
C ILE A 275 6.13 14.68 -16.55
N GLN A 276 6.04 14.80 -17.88
CA GLN A 276 4.96 14.17 -18.63
C GLN A 276 5.10 12.64 -18.58
N ILE A 277 4.50 12.01 -17.57
CA ILE A 277 4.21 10.58 -17.58
C ILE A 277 2.92 10.39 -18.40
N ASP A 278 3.03 10.64 -19.71
CA ASP A 278 1.90 10.64 -20.62
C ASP A 278 1.15 9.30 -20.62
N THR A 279 -0.15 9.35 -20.84
CA THR A 279 -0.99 8.19 -21.18
C THR A 279 -0.72 7.72 -22.61
N ALA A 280 0.51 7.28 -22.83
CA ALA A 280 1.02 6.41 -23.89
C ALA A 280 0.58 6.68 -25.34
N ASN A 281 1.12 7.71 -26.01
CA ASN A 281 1.29 7.76 -27.48
C ASN A 281 2.38 8.75 -27.96
N HIS A 282 2.66 8.73 -29.25
CA HIS A 282 3.93 9.08 -29.92
C HIS A 282 3.89 10.46 -30.64
N LEU A 283 4.96 11.14 -31.09
CA LEU A 283 6.43 10.88 -31.16
C LEU A 283 7.17 12.25 -31.30
N ILE A 284 8.47 12.36 -30.97
CA ILE A 284 9.32 13.60 -31.03
C ILE A 284 10.77 13.25 -31.48
N ASP A 285 11.55 14.21 -32.02
CA ASP A 285 12.99 14.05 -32.41
C ASP A 285 13.78 15.41 -32.42
N ASP A 286 14.97 15.54 -31.80
CA ASP A 286 15.82 16.78 -31.64
C ASP A 286 17.33 16.51 -31.25
N PRO A 287 18.37 17.20 -31.80
CA PRO A 287 19.61 16.57 -32.36
C PRO A 287 20.82 16.03 -31.54
N ASP A 288 20.99 16.16 -30.21
CA ASP A 288 22.22 15.68 -29.51
C ASP A 288 21.97 14.98 -28.16
N LEU A 289 21.24 15.65 -27.26
CA LEU A 289 20.47 15.01 -26.17
C LEU A 289 19.32 14.14 -26.75
N GLN A 290 19.25 14.09 -28.10
CA GLN A 290 18.60 13.13 -28.98
C GLN A 290 18.59 11.73 -28.39
N ASP A 291 19.74 11.10 -28.31
CA ASP A 291 19.83 9.65 -28.08
C ASP A 291 19.50 9.25 -26.62
N ARG A 292 18.96 10.18 -25.82
CA ARG A 292 18.44 9.94 -24.46
C ARG A 292 17.04 10.50 -24.20
N LEU A 293 16.57 11.48 -24.99
CA LEU A 293 15.17 11.92 -25.01
C LEU A 293 14.36 11.17 -26.08
N MET A 294 15.03 10.62 -27.09
CA MET A 294 14.54 9.61 -28.03
C MET A 294 15.44 8.37 -27.99
N MET A 295 15.34 7.64 -26.88
CA MET A 295 15.07 6.22 -27.07
C MET A 295 13.88 6.09 -28.01
N SER A 296 13.88 5.12 -28.94
CA SER A 296 12.71 4.95 -29.81
C SER A 296 11.44 4.84 -28.96
N ASP A 297 10.32 5.36 -29.45
CA ASP A 297 9.10 5.43 -28.66
C ASP A 297 8.60 4.01 -28.28
N GLU A 298 8.92 3.02 -29.11
CA GLU A 298 8.75 1.60 -28.81
C GLU A 298 9.61 1.14 -27.62
N ASP A 299 10.88 1.59 -27.51
CA ASP A 299 11.77 1.34 -26.36
C ASP A 299 11.35 2.09 -25.09
N PHE A 300 10.88 3.33 -25.19
CA PHE A 300 10.36 4.10 -24.05
C PHE A 300 9.08 3.45 -23.51
N LYS A 301 8.12 3.12 -24.38
CA LYS A 301 6.97 2.29 -24.01
C LYS A 301 7.37 0.88 -23.56
N LEU A 302 8.51 0.34 -23.98
CA LEU A 302 9.05 -0.92 -23.46
C LEU A 302 9.42 -0.82 -21.98
N LYS A 303 10.02 0.32 -21.59
CA LYS A 303 10.69 0.53 -20.30
C LYS A 303 9.81 1.18 -19.22
N PHE A 304 8.78 1.94 -19.60
CA PHE A 304 7.96 2.74 -18.66
C PHE A 304 6.45 2.41 -18.64
N THR A 305 6.03 1.30 -19.24
CA THR A 305 4.67 0.76 -19.03
C THR A 305 4.45 0.40 -17.55
N ASN A 306 3.22 0.47 -17.04
CA ASN A 306 2.93 -0.17 -15.74
C ASN A 306 3.13 -1.67 -15.90
N GLU A 307 4.12 -2.27 -15.24
CA GLU A 307 4.28 -3.72 -15.28
C GLU A 307 3.48 -4.38 -14.15
N HIS A 308 2.34 -4.96 -14.53
CA HIS A 308 1.49 -5.75 -13.65
C HIS A 308 1.95 -7.21 -13.68
N LEU A 309 2.43 -7.68 -12.54
CA LEU A 309 2.92 -9.04 -12.35
C LEU A 309 1.78 -9.93 -11.85
N ILE A 310 1.49 -10.99 -12.61
CA ILE A 310 0.48 -12.03 -12.32
C ILE A 310 1.10 -13.42 -12.47
N ASP A 311 0.50 -14.48 -11.92
CA ASP A 311 0.95 -15.88 -12.10
C ASP A 311 -0.10 -16.81 -12.72
N ASN A 312 -1.37 -16.42 -12.83
CA ASN A 312 -2.40 -17.20 -13.52
C ASN A 312 -2.35 -17.03 -15.04
N LYS A 313 -1.77 -18.03 -15.70
CA LYS A 313 -1.79 -18.18 -17.16
C LYS A 313 -3.18 -18.07 -17.80
N GLY A 314 -4.25 -18.47 -17.11
CA GLY A 314 -5.63 -18.35 -17.58
C GLY A 314 -6.23 -16.94 -17.49
N LEU A 315 -5.62 -16.04 -16.72
CA LEU A 315 -5.88 -14.59 -16.79
C LEU A 315 -5.08 -13.98 -17.95
N ASP A 316 -3.79 -14.31 -18.05
CA ASP A 316 -2.89 -13.91 -19.13
C ASP A 316 -3.48 -14.22 -20.53
N ASP A 317 -3.92 -15.47 -20.75
CA ASP A 317 -4.59 -15.90 -21.99
C ASP A 317 -5.88 -15.12 -22.30
N LYS A 318 -6.65 -14.66 -21.29
CA LYS A 318 -7.92 -13.91 -21.48
C LYS A 318 -7.72 -12.42 -21.72
N VAL A 319 -6.57 -11.88 -21.33
CA VAL A 319 -6.15 -10.51 -21.69
C VAL A 319 -5.55 -10.50 -23.09
N LYS A 320 -4.69 -11.48 -23.41
CA LYS A 320 -3.98 -11.55 -24.71
C LYS A 320 -4.84 -11.95 -25.91
N ARG A 321 -5.94 -12.69 -25.73
CA ARG A 321 -6.78 -13.17 -26.85
C ARG A 321 -8.00 -12.27 -27.13
N PHE A 322 -8.07 -11.72 -28.34
CA PHE A 322 -9.20 -10.93 -28.85
C PHE A 322 -10.37 -11.83 -29.28
N GLY A 323 -11.54 -11.65 -28.63
CA GLY A 323 -12.79 -12.35 -28.99
C GLY A 323 -12.81 -13.85 -28.63
N SER A 324 -13.96 -14.49 -28.41
CA SER A 324 -15.35 -14.01 -28.39
C SER A 324 -16.17 -14.89 -27.43
N ASN A 325 -16.69 -14.36 -26.33
CA ASN A 325 -17.56 -15.13 -25.44
C ASN A 325 -18.58 -14.25 -24.69
N PRO A 326 -19.88 -14.27 -25.06
CA PRO A 326 -20.89 -13.40 -24.47
C PRO A 326 -21.37 -13.85 -23.07
N LYS A 327 -20.89 -14.98 -22.53
CA LYS A 327 -21.42 -15.59 -21.30
C LYS A 327 -21.03 -14.89 -19.98
N THR A 328 -20.17 -13.88 -19.99
CA THR A 328 -19.61 -13.28 -18.76
C THR A 328 -19.59 -11.74 -18.79
N ARG A 329 -20.74 -11.09 -18.98
CA ARG A 329 -20.85 -9.63 -19.23
C ARG A 329 -20.18 -8.73 -18.18
N HIS A 330 -20.19 -9.12 -16.89
CA HIS A 330 -19.57 -8.35 -15.80
C HIS A 330 -18.04 -8.46 -15.78
N ILE A 331 -17.52 -9.67 -15.98
CA ILE A 331 -16.09 -9.91 -16.24
C ILE A 331 -15.68 -9.16 -17.52
N ASP A 332 -16.44 -9.29 -18.59
CA ASP A 332 -16.09 -8.74 -19.91
C ASP A 332 -16.09 -7.20 -19.93
N LEU A 333 -16.92 -6.51 -19.14
CA LEU A 333 -16.78 -5.06 -18.93
C LEU A 333 -15.46 -4.70 -18.23
N LYS A 334 -15.17 -5.37 -17.10
CA LYS A 334 -13.93 -5.20 -16.33
C LYS A 334 -12.69 -5.48 -17.17
N THR A 335 -12.68 -6.60 -17.90
CA THR A 335 -11.58 -6.96 -18.82
C THR A 335 -11.55 -6.10 -20.08
N LYS A 336 -12.67 -5.52 -20.55
CA LYS A 336 -12.66 -4.56 -21.68
C LYS A 336 -11.92 -3.27 -21.33
N GLY A 337 -12.11 -2.74 -20.11
CA GLY A 337 -11.31 -1.61 -19.62
C GLY A 337 -9.82 -1.93 -19.68
N LEU A 338 -9.37 -2.98 -18.98
CA LEU A 338 -7.95 -3.37 -19.01
C LEU A 338 -7.44 -3.72 -20.42
N ARG A 339 -8.23 -4.37 -21.28
CA ARG A 339 -7.86 -4.63 -22.69
C ARG A 339 -7.67 -3.35 -23.49
N GLN A 340 -8.46 -2.31 -23.23
CA GLN A 340 -8.31 -1.01 -23.87
C GLN A 340 -6.98 -0.36 -23.44
N GLU A 341 -6.64 -0.41 -22.15
CA GLU A 341 -5.38 0.12 -21.63
C GLU A 341 -4.14 -0.68 -22.08
N VAL A 342 -4.26 -2.00 -22.20
CA VAL A 342 -3.22 -2.85 -22.84
C VAL A 342 -3.07 -2.48 -24.32
N LYS A 343 -4.19 -2.26 -25.05
CA LYS A 343 -4.15 -1.87 -26.47
C LYS A 343 -3.53 -0.48 -26.67
N HIS A 344 -3.80 0.47 -25.77
CA HIS A 344 -3.19 1.80 -25.77
C HIS A 344 -1.75 1.81 -25.24
N HIS A 345 -1.25 0.68 -24.74
CA HIS A 345 0.08 0.54 -24.13
C HIS A 345 0.25 1.38 -22.85
N THR A 346 -0.85 1.72 -22.16
CA THR A 346 -0.82 2.27 -20.79
C THR A 346 -0.32 1.23 -19.78
N LEU A 347 -0.61 -0.05 -20.06
CA LEU A 347 -0.47 -1.18 -19.13
C LEU A 347 0.18 -2.41 -19.78
N ARG A 348 1.21 -2.95 -19.14
CA ARG A 348 1.90 -4.21 -19.49
C ARG A 348 1.52 -5.27 -18.45
N ILE A 349 1.25 -6.49 -18.90
CA ILE A 349 1.05 -7.64 -18.02
C ILE A 349 2.15 -8.66 -18.32
N THR A 350 2.92 -8.98 -17.28
CA THR A 350 4.03 -9.93 -17.33
C THR A 350 3.71 -11.11 -16.40
N LEU A 351 3.80 -12.31 -16.96
CA LEU A 351 3.53 -13.56 -16.24
C LEU A 351 4.80 -14.00 -15.49
N ILE A 352 4.75 -13.98 -14.15
CA ILE A 352 5.83 -14.44 -13.27
C ILE A 352 5.50 -15.82 -12.68
N LYS A 353 6.48 -16.45 -12.00
CA LYS A 353 6.22 -17.70 -11.28
C LYS A 353 5.53 -17.40 -9.94
N THR A 354 4.64 -18.28 -9.48
CA THR A 354 4.04 -18.20 -8.13
C THR A 354 5.09 -18.12 -7.02
N THR A 355 6.29 -18.67 -7.21
CA THR A 355 7.42 -18.56 -6.26
C THR A 355 8.02 -17.15 -6.16
N GLU A 356 7.80 -16.31 -7.18
CA GLU A 356 8.24 -14.92 -7.27
C GLU A 356 7.12 -13.93 -6.87
N MET A 357 5.89 -14.42 -6.65
CA MET A 357 4.71 -13.62 -6.34
C MET A 357 4.70 -13.14 -4.87
N VAL A 358 5.38 -12.03 -4.58
CA VAL A 358 5.48 -11.47 -3.21
C VAL A 358 4.09 -11.10 -2.62
N ALA A 359 3.12 -10.74 -3.47
CA ALA A 359 1.75 -10.44 -3.05
C ALA A 359 0.98 -11.65 -2.48
N ASP A 360 1.51 -12.88 -2.58
CA ASP A 360 0.94 -14.09 -1.95
C ASP A 360 0.87 -14.01 -0.42
N ALA A 361 1.76 -13.24 0.21
CA ALA A 361 1.68 -12.93 1.65
C ALA A 361 0.48 -12.04 2.03
N LEU A 362 -0.17 -11.39 1.05
CA LEU A 362 -1.34 -10.53 1.25
C LEU A 362 -2.67 -11.23 0.99
N THR A 363 -2.68 -12.45 0.43
CA THR A 363 -3.92 -13.14 0.02
C THR A 363 -4.32 -14.32 0.92
N LYS A 364 -3.38 -14.90 1.69
CA LYS A 364 -3.65 -16.08 2.53
C LYS A 364 -2.78 -16.15 3.78
N ALA A 365 -3.09 -17.09 4.67
CA ALA A 365 -2.28 -17.40 5.85
C ALA A 365 -0.98 -18.10 5.41
N ALA A 366 -0.02 -17.29 4.96
CA ALA A 366 1.12 -17.72 4.18
C ALA A 366 2.23 -18.39 5.00
N SER A 367 3.17 -19.03 4.30
CA SER A 367 4.31 -19.71 4.90
C SER A 367 5.37 -18.73 5.42
N LYS A 368 6.29 -19.19 6.30
CA LYS A 368 7.41 -18.36 6.77
C LYS A 368 8.27 -17.82 5.62
N SER A 369 8.51 -18.60 4.56
CA SER A 369 9.27 -18.11 3.39
C SER A 369 8.51 -17.03 2.63
N SER A 370 7.21 -17.20 2.37
CA SER A 370 6.36 -16.18 1.75
C SER A 370 6.37 -14.86 2.53
N VAL A 371 6.26 -14.93 3.87
CA VAL A 371 6.34 -13.76 4.76
C VAL A 371 7.74 -13.15 4.74
N ASN A 372 8.79 -13.95 4.81
CA ASN A 372 10.18 -13.49 4.74
C ASN A 372 10.50 -12.73 3.44
N ASN A 373 9.95 -13.15 2.29
CA ASN A 373 10.13 -12.46 1.01
C ASN A 373 9.53 -11.03 1.06
N LEU A 374 8.34 -10.88 1.65
CA LEU A 374 7.73 -9.55 1.86
C LEU A 374 8.50 -8.73 2.90
N VAL A 375 9.04 -9.34 3.95
CA VAL A 375 9.90 -8.66 4.93
C VAL A 375 11.19 -8.13 4.29
N GLN A 376 11.83 -8.88 3.38
CA GLN A 376 13.00 -8.39 2.61
C GLN A 376 12.64 -7.24 1.65
N LEU A 377 11.39 -7.15 1.19
CA LEU A 377 10.91 -6.02 0.42
C LEU A 377 10.75 -4.76 1.29
N ILE A 378 10.30 -4.91 2.54
CA ILE A 378 10.11 -3.85 3.55
C ILE A 378 11.47 -3.31 4.06
N ASP A 379 12.38 -4.19 4.45
CA ASP A 379 13.78 -3.86 4.75
C ASP A 379 14.69 -5.03 4.34
N CYS A 380 15.52 -4.80 3.33
CA CYS A 380 16.42 -5.83 2.78
C CYS A 380 17.48 -6.33 3.78
N ASN A 381 17.76 -5.58 4.84
CA ASN A 381 18.79 -5.91 5.83
C ASN A 381 18.23 -6.63 7.07
N PHE A 382 16.90 -6.63 7.28
CA PHE A 382 16.30 -7.13 8.52
C PHE A 382 16.43 -8.67 8.69
N LEU A 383 16.57 -9.40 7.58
CA LEU A 383 16.81 -10.85 7.58
C LEU A 383 18.23 -11.24 7.17
N SER A 384 19.16 -10.28 7.11
CA SER A 384 20.59 -10.55 6.96
C SER A 384 21.20 -10.94 8.32
N PRO A 385 22.14 -11.90 8.35
CA PRO A 385 22.85 -12.30 9.57
C PRO A 385 23.92 -11.28 9.99
#